data_AF-A0A961HYW5-F1
#
_entry.id   AF-A0A961HYW5-F1
#
_cell.length_a   1.000
_cell.length_b   1.000
_cell.length_c   1.000
_cell.angle_alpha   90.00
_cell.angle_beta   90.00
_cell.angle_gamma   90.00
#
_symmetry.space_group_name_H-M   'P 1'
#
loop_
_entity.id
_entity.type
_entity.pdbx_description
1 polymer ?
#
loop_
_entity_poly.entity_id
_entity_poly.type
_entity_poly.pdbx_seq_one_letter_code
_entity_poly.pdbx_strand_id
1 'polypeptide(L)' 'MKGRPEPLFPLFAGIETLEGVGPKTAKLLAQIDIATPRDLIFTLPHGVVDRRRRATIKGADIPCTLTVEVTV' A
#
# COMPACT_ATOMS: atom_id res chain seq x y z
N MET A 1 8.12 -32.86 11.17
CA MET A 1 7.90 -31.40 11.27
C MET A 1 7.33 -30.91 9.96
N LYS A 2 6.12 -30.32 9.92
CA LYS A 2 5.74 -29.50 8.76
C LYS A 2 6.04 -28.05 9.13
N GLY A 3 7.24 -27.60 8.76
CA GLY A 3 7.61 -26.20 8.83
C GLY A 3 6.82 -25.37 7.82
N ARG A 4 7.00 -24.05 7.89
CA ARG A 4 6.50 -23.12 6.88
C ARG A 4 7.10 -23.47 5.50
N PRO A 5 6.33 -23.45 4.40
CA PRO A 5 6.88 -23.61 3.06
C PRO A 5 7.93 -22.54 2.73
N GLU A 6 9.01 -22.93 2.05
CA GLU A 6 10.10 -22.03 1.65
C GLU A 6 9.65 -20.76 0.90
N PRO A 7 8.66 -20.82 -0.02
CA PRO A 7 8.18 -19.62 -0.71
C PRO A 7 7.63 -18.53 0.22
N LEU A 8 7.25 -18.87 1.45
CA LEU A 8 6.73 -17.90 2.42
C LEU A 8 7.82 -17.29 3.30
N PHE A 9 9.07 -17.75 3.25
CA PHE A 9 10.14 -17.22 4.11
C PHE A 9 10.36 -15.70 3.94
N PRO A 10 10.35 -15.13 2.72
CA PRO A 10 10.54 -13.69 2.53
C PRO A 10 9.51 -12.83 3.26
N LEU A 11 8.28 -13.34 3.48
CA LEU A 11 7.23 -12.59 4.18
C LEU A 11 7.55 -12.30 5.66
N PHE A 12 8.53 -13.00 6.23
CA PHE A 12 8.92 -12.88 7.63
C PHE A 12 10.35 -12.35 7.80
N ALA A 13 10.97 -11.90 6.70
CA ALA A 13 12.20 -11.11 6.79
C ALA A 13 11.90 -9.70 7.30
N GLY A 14 12.94 -8.93 7.63
CA GLY A 14 12.80 -7.51 7.96
C GLY A 14 12.22 -6.71 6.79
N ILE A 15 11.42 -5.69 7.09
CA ILE A 15 10.73 -4.86 6.09
C ILE A 15 11.70 -4.12 5.14
N GLU A 16 12.93 -3.87 5.58
CA GLU A 16 14.02 -3.26 4.80
C GLU A 16 14.53 -4.13 3.65
N THR A 17 14.09 -5.40 3.57
CA THR A 17 14.38 -6.27 2.41
C THR A 17 13.56 -5.90 1.17
N LEU A 18 12.49 -5.09 1.33
CA LEU A 18 11.73 -4.56 0.21
C LEU A 18 12.49 -3.44 -0.49
N GLU A 19 12.50 -3.48 -1.82
CA GLU A 19 13.08 -2.42 -2.63
C GLU A 19 12.43 -1.07 -2.32
N GLY A 20 13.24 -0.04 -2.07
CA GLY A 20 12.78 1.29 -1.69
C GLY A 20 12.54 1.49 -0.19
N VAL A 21 12.63 0.45 0.65
CA VAL A 21 12.51 0.57 2.11
C VAL A 21 13.90 0.67 2.76
N GLY A 22 14.37 1.90 2.95
CA GLY A 22 15.62 2.17 3.68
C GLY A 22 15.45 2.20 5.21
N PRO A 23 16.56 2.32 5.98
CA PRO A 23 16.54 2.30 7.45
C PRO A 23 15.62 3.36 8.08
N LYS A 24 15.55 4.54 7.48
CA LYS A 24 14.65 5.61 7.92
C LYS A 24 13.18 5.20 7.78
N THR A 25 12.80 4.63 6.64
CA THR A 25 11.42 4.18 6.38
C THR A 25 11.05 3.02 7.28
N ALA A 26 11.95 2.03 7.45
CA ALA A 26 11.73 0.90 8.37
C ALA A 26 11.47 1.38 9.80
N LYS A 27 12.22 2.38 10.29
CA LYS A 27 11.99 2.98 11.62
C LYS A 27 10.61 3.64 11.74
N LEU A 28 10.11 4.29 10.69
CA LEU A 28 8.78 4.90 10.70
C LEU A 28 7.67 3.84 10.65
N LEU A 29 7.85 2.78 9.85
CA LEU A 29 6.90 1.66 9.77
C LEU A 29 6.77 0.91 11.10
N ALA A 30 7.87 0.78 11.85
CA ALA A 30 7.85 0.21 13.19
C ALA A 30 6.97 1.02 14.19
N GLN A 31 6.73 2.31 13.96
CA GLN A 31 5.84 3.13 14.80
C GLN A 31 4.36 2.77 14.64
N ILE A 32 4.02 2.04 13.57
CA ILE A 32 2.66 1.55 13.27
C ILE A 32 2.64 0.00 13.24
N ASP A 33 3.53 -0.63 13.99
CA ASP A 33 3.63 -2.09 14.17
C ASP A 33 3.89 -2.89 12.88
N ILE A 34 4.56 -2.28 11.89
CA ILE A 34 4.99 -2.96 10.66
C ILE A 34 6.49 -3.22 10.71
N ALA A 35 6.86 -4.48 10.93
CA ALA A 35 8.26 -4.92 11.00
C ALA A 35 8.66 -5.88 9.87
N THR A 36 7.69 -6.57 9.28
CA THR A 36 7.90 -7.57 8.22
C THR A 36 6.96 -7.31 7.03
N PRO A 37 7.29 -7.82 5.82
CA PRO A 37 6.39 -7.71 4.67
C PRO A 37 4.99 -8.30 4.92
N ARG A 38 4.89 -9.34 5.75
CA ARG A 38 3.60 -9.88 6.19
C ARG A 38 2.76 -8.82 6.88
N ASP A 39 3.33 -8.08 7.84
CA ASP A 39 2.59 -7.08 8.61
C ASP A 39 1.99 -6.04 7.65
N LEU A 40 2.78 -5.59 6.68
CA LEU A 40 2.32 -4.65 5.64
C LEU A 40 1.14 -5.20 4.81
N ILE A 41 1.18 -6.48 4.40
CA ILE A 41 0.10 -7.10 3.61
C ILE A 41 -1.21 -7.21 4.41
N PHE A 42 -1.11 -7.41 5.73
CA PHE A 42 -2.28 -7.51 6.61
C PHE A 42 -2.74 -6.18 7.19
N THR A 43 -1.98 -5.09 6.97
CA THR A 43 -2.42 -3.74 7.28
C THR A 43 -3.42 -3.27 6.23
N LEU A 44 -4.65 -3.00 6.67
CA LEU A 44 -5.70 -2.51 5.78
C LEU A 44 -5.36 -1.10 5.26
N PRO A 45 -5.67 -0.79 3.99
CA PRO A 45 -5.57 0.58 3.50
C PRO A 45 -6.45 1.52 4.32
N HIS A 46 -5.90 2.67 4.71
CA HIS A 46 -6.67 3.72 5.38
C HIS A 46 -7.73 4.36 4.46
N GLY A 47 -7.50 4.34 3.15
CA GLY A 47 -8.43 4.88 2.16
C GLY A 47 -8.00 4.54 0.74
N VAL A 48 -8.90 4.79 -0.21
CA VAL A 48 -8.68 4.54 -1.63
C VAL A 48 -9.01 5.80 -2.41
N VAL A 49 -8.10 6.21 -3.28
CA VAL A 49 -8.37 7.24 -4.30
C VAL A 49 -8.66 6.53 -5.62
N ASP A 50 -9.90 6.60 -6.08
CA ASP A 50 -10.29 6.05 -7.37
C ASP A 50 -9.72 6.90 -8.52
N ARG A 51 -8.72 6.36 -9.22
CA ARG A 51 -8.07 7.02 -10.37
C ARG A 51 -8.59 6.56 -11.72
N ARG A 52 -9.70 5.81 -11.77
CA ARG A 52 -10.33 5.46 -13.05
C ARG A 52 -10.73 6.74 -13.79
N ARG A 53 -10.28 6.88 -15.04
CA ARG A 53 -10.60 8.03 -15.88
C ARG A 53 -12.11 8.07 -16.14
N ARG A 54 -12.71 9.23 -15.91
CA ARG A 54 -14.11 9.52 -16.24
C ARG A 54 -14.18 10.53 -17.38
N ALA A 55 -15.23 10.43 -18.19
CA ALA A 55 -15.45 11.34 -19.31
C ALA A 55 -15.91 12.73 -18.87
N THR A 56 -16.50 12.87 -17.68
CA THR A 56 -17.08 14.13 -17.22
C THR A 56 -17.14 14.21 -15.69
N ILE A 57 -17.24 15.44 -15.18
CA ILE A 57 -17.51 15.76 -13.77
C ILE A 57 -19.01 15.75 -13.45
N LYS A 58 -19.89 15.81 -14.46
CA LYS A 58 -21.34 15.92 -14.26
C LYS A 58 -21.90 14.62 -13.66
N GLY A 59 -22.75 14.76 -12.64
CA GLY A 59 -23.39 13.63 -11.97
C GLY A 59 -22.49 12.88 -10.98
N ALA A 60 -21.33 13.43 -10.62
CA ALA A 60 -20.52 12.89 -9.54
C ALA A 60 -21.17 13.15 -8.18
N ASP A 61 -21.02 12.18 -7.27
CA ASP A 61 -21.41 12.32 -5.88
C ASP A 61 -20.31 13.07 -5.11
N ILE A 62 -20.60 14.28 -4.64
CA ILE A 62 -19.62 15.24 -4.11
C ILE A 62 -19.80 15.32 -2.59
N PRO A 63 -18.71 15.34 -1.79
CA PRO A 63 -17.31 15.54 -2.18
C PRO A 63 -16.58 14.25 -2.59
N CYS A 64 -15.89 14.28 -3.74
CA CYS A 64 -15.02 13.20 -4.17
C CYS A 64 -13.82 13.70 -5.01
N THR A 65 -12.78 12.89 -5.11
CA THR A 65 -11.67 13.07 -6.07
C THR A 65 -12.01 12.37 -7.38
N LEU A 66 -11.83 13.06 -8.51
CA LEU A 66 -12.12 12.53 -9.85
C LEU A 66 -10.91 12.69 -10.77
N THR A 67 -10.70 11.70 -11.64
CA THR A 67 -9.69 11.77 -12.71
C THR A 67 -10.40 12.02 -14.04
N VAL A 68 -10.20 13.20 -14.63
CA VAL A 68 -10.79 13.61 -15.92
C VAL A 68 -9.71 14.22 -16.82
N GLU A 69 -9.91 14.13 -18.13
CA GLU A 69 -9.06 14.85 -19.09
C GLU A 69 -9.48 16.33 -19.16
N VAL A 70 -8.50 17.21 -19.32
CA VAL A 70 -8.71 18.65 -19.49
C VAL A 70 -7.80 19.18 -20.60
N THR A 71 -8.25 20.22 -21.30
CA THR A 71 -7.40 21.02 -22.20
C THR A 71 -6.86 22.20 -21.39
N VAL A 72 -5.55 22.41 -21.43
CA VAL A 72 -4.85 23.52 -20.75
C VAL A 72 -4.56 24.63 -21.75
#